data_AF-A0A7V5H2I6-F1
#
_entry.id   AF-A0A7V5H2I6-F1
#
_cell.length_a   1.000
_cell.length_b   1.000
_cell.length_c   1.000
_cell.angle_alpha   90.00
_cell.angle_beta   90.00
_cell.angle_gamma   90.00
#
_symmetry.space_group_name_H-M   'P 1'
#
loop_
_entity.id
_entity.type
_entity.pdbx_description
1 polymer ?
#
loop_
_entity_poly.entity_id
_entity_poly.type
_entity_poly.pdbx_seq_one_letter_code
_entity_poly.pdbx_strand_id
1 'polypeptide(L)'
;MKKLLILLGMVLLALACAKLETPVENKAHPEDWTDVQSSEFHANKVIATGTVSCVSCHGQKLSDNQSFCVQCHLKQTRPISYPHPDYWIDFKSDKNHGAFVKQNAGQLTCNNCHEGQNEQATPCANCHIGS
;
A
#
# COMPACT_ATOMS: atom_id res chain seq x y z
N MET A 1 16.65 14.00 57.69
CA MET A 1 15.46 14.32 56.86
C MET A 1 15.80 14.71 55.42
N LYS A 2 16.68 15.70 55.18
CA LYS A 2 17.07 16.13 53.81
C LYS A 2 17.65 15.02 52.91
N LYS A 3 18.54 14.17 53.45
CA LYS A 3 19.13 13.03 52.71
C LYS A 3 18.09 11.94 52.36
N LEU A 4 17.07 11.77 53.21
CA LEU A 4 15.98 10.82 52.98
C LEU A 4 15.05 11.29 51.85
N LEU A 5 14.76 12.60 51.80
CA LEU A 5 13.97 13.23 50.73
C LEU A 5 14.68 13.16 49.36
N ILE A 6 16.01 13.31 49.33
CA ILE A 6 16.79 13.23 48.09
C ILE A 6 16.82 11.79 47.55
N LEU A 7 17.00 10.80 48.43
CA LEU A 7 16.93 9.38 48.04
C LEU A 7 15.54 8.99 47.53
N LEU A 8 14.48 9.46 48.19
CA LEU A 8 13.11 9.22 47.77
C LEU A 8 12.81 9.84 46.39
N GLY A 9 13.31 11.07 46.14
CA GLY A 9 13.18 11.74 44.86
C GLY A 9 13.89 11.02 43.72
N MET A 10 15.10 10.48 43.94
CA MET A 10 15.84 9.72 42.93
C MET A 10 15.17 8.37 42.61
N VAL A 11 14.61 7.69 43.60
CA VAL A 11 13.86 6.44 43.39
C VAL A 11 12.58 6.70 42.58
N LEU A 12 11.86 7.79 42.87
CA LEU A 12 10.69 8.19 42.09
C LEU A 12 11.05 8.57 40.64
N LEU A 13 12.20 9.22 40.43
CA LEU A 13 12.68 9.56 39.08
C LEU A 13 13.08 8.31 38.27
N ALA A 14 13.71 7.32 38.93
CA ALA A 14 14.07 6.05 38.30
C ALA A 14 12.83 5.20 37.94
N LEU A 15 11.76 5.27 38.75
CA LEU A 15 10.47 4.63 38.46
C LEU A 15 9.68 5.34 37.34
N ALA A 16 9.90 6.65 37.12
CA ALA A 16 9.30 7.38 36.00
C ALA A 16 9.93 7.04 34.64
N CYS A 17 11.12 6.43 34.63
CA CYS A 17 11.74 5.86 33.44
C CYS A 17 11.44 4.36 33.27
N ALA A 18 10.43 3.82 33.97
CA ALA A 18 9.98 2.44 33.80
C ALA A 18 9.49 2.22 32.37
N LYS A 19 10.41 1.70 31.56
CA LYS A 19 10.28 0.80 30.42
C LYS A 19 8.86 0.69 29.87
N LEU A 20 8.67 1.10 28.62
CA LEU A 20 7.50 0.75 27.82
C LEU A 20 7.49 -0.79 27.67
N GLU A 21 6.79 -1.46 28.57
CA GLU A 21 6.57 -2.90 28.46
C GLU A 21 5.36 -3.12 27.55
N THR A 22 5.59 -3.97 26.53
CA THR A 22 4.72 -4.35 25.41
C THR A 22 4.70 -3.35 24.24
N PRO A 23 4.78 -3.84 22.98
CA PRO A 23 4.32 -3.03 21.86
C PRO A 23 2.87 -2.70 22.18
N VAL A 24 2.54 -1.42 22.33
CA VAL A 24 1.15 -1.00 22.35
C VAL A 24 0.57 -1.57 21.07
N GLU A 25 -0.37 -2.51 21.18
CA GLU A 25 -1.09 -3.03 20.04
C GLU A 25 -1.78 -1.83 19.40
N ASN A 26 -1.13 -1.29 18.37
CA ASN A 26 -1.49 -0.01 17.83
C ASN A 26 -2.72 -0.24 16.97
N LYS A 27 -3.90 -0.08 17.56
CA LYS A 27 -5.19 -0.02 16.85
C LYS A 27 -5.33 1.23 15.96
N ALA A 28 -4.22 1.82 15.50
CA ALA A 28 -4.20 2.89 14.52
C ALA A 28 -4.89 2.48 13.21
N HIS A 29 -4.97 1.18 12.94
CA HIS A 29 -5.75 0.62 11.86
C HIS A 29 -6.87 -0.26 12.43
N PRO A 30 -8.10 -0.18 11.88
CA PRO A 30 -9.17 -1.14 12.14
C PRO A 30 -8.75 -2.57 11.81
N GLU A 31 -9.44 -3.55 12.41
CA GLU A 31 -9.16 -4.97 12.18
C GLU A 31 -9.32 -5.35 10.69
N ASP A 32 -10.34 -4.79 10.03
CA ASP A 32 -10.65 -5.05 8.63
C ASP A 32 -9.92 -4.12 7.63
N TRP A 33 -8.84 -3.44 8.06
CA TRP A 33 -8.11 -2.46 7.25
C TRP A 33 -7.60 -3.00 5.90
N THR A 34 -7.36 -4.31 5.82
CA THR A 34 -6.91 -4.99 4.60
C THR A 34 -8.02 -5.71 3.83
N ASP A 35 -9.25 -5.75 4.34
CA ASP A 35 -10.39 -6.39 3.66
C ASP A 35 -11.01 -5.43 2.63
N VAL A 36 -10.98 -5.81 1.35
CA VAL A 36 -11.52 -5.02 0.24
C VAL A 36 -13.05 -4.86 0.27
N GLN A 37 -13.76 -5.71 1.03
CA GLN A 37 -15.22 -5.61 1.18
C GLN A 37 -15.62 -4.77 2.40
N SER A 38 -14.67 -4.41 3.27
CA SER A 38 -14.96 -3.64 4.47
C SER A 38 -15.16 -2.15 4.17
N SER A 39 -16.06 -1.51 4.91
CA SER A 39 -16.15 -0.04 4.91
C SER A 39 -14.87 0.62 5.41
N GLU A 40 -14.12 -0.08 6.28
CA GLU A 40 -12.86 0.37 6.86
C GLU A 40 -11.63 0.02 6.00
N PHE A 41 -11.84 -0.45 4.76
CA PHE A 41 -10.75 -0.77 3.85
C PHE A 41 -9.81 0.43 3.66
N HIS A 42 -8.50 0.21 3.82
CA HIS A 42 -7.51 1.28 3.85
C HIS A 42 -7.53 2.19 2.61
N ALA A 43 -7.89 1.66 1.43
CA ALA A 43 -7.97 2.47 0.22
C ALA A 43 -9.02 3.59 0.36
N ASN A 44 -10.13 3.35 1.06
CA ASN A 44 -11.14 4.37 1.31
C ASN A 44 -10.54 5.56 2.09
N LYS A 45 -9.71 5.26 3.10
CA LYS A 45 -9.03 6.29 3.89
C LYS A 45 -7.99 7.06 3.06
N VAL A 46 -7.20 6.35 2.26
CA VAL A 46 -6.18 6.97 1.38
C VAL A 46 -6.85 7.85 0.32
N ILE A 47 -7.96 7.41 -0.28
CA ILE A 47 -8.73 8.22 -1.24
C ILE A 47 -9.29 9.47 -0.57
N ALA A 48 -9.86 9.34 0.63
CA ALA A 48 -10.49 10.46 1.33
C ALA A 48 -9.49 11.49 1.89
N THR A 49 -8.30 11.03 2.33
CA THR A 49 -7.38 11.88 3.13
C THR A 49 -5.96 11.96 2.59
N GLY A 50 -5.65 11.27 1.49
CA GLY A 50 -4.29 11.12 0.98
C GLY A 50 -3.39 10.32 1.94
N THR A 51 -2.08 10.40 1.73
CA THR A 51 -1.06 9.68 2.52
C THR A 51 -0.36 10.55 3.56
N VAL A 52 -0.64 11.85 3.60
CA VAL A 52 0.07 12.83 4.44
C VAL A 52 -0.05 12.49 5.93
N SER A 53 -1.23 12.05 6.37
CA SER A 53 -1.46 11.67 7.77
C SER A 53 -0.66 10.43 8.18
N CYS A 54 -0.39 9.52 7.23
CA CYS A 54 0.33 8.27 7.46
C CYS A 54 1.82 8.50 7.78
N VAL A 55 2.42 9.56 7.21
CA VAL A 55 3.84 9.90 7.38
C VAL A 55 4.21 10.14 8.84
N SER A 56 3.27 10.63 9.66
CA SER A 56 3.51 10.90 11.08
C SER A 56 3.93 9.66 11.88
N CYS A 57 3.43 8.48 11.49
CA CYS A 57 3.73 7.21 12.14
C CYS A 57 4.60 6.28 11.28
N HIS A 58 4.53 6.38 9.95
CA HIS A 58 5.21 5.48 9.01
C HIS A 58 6.43 6.11 8.33
N GLY A 59 6.76 7.36 8.66
CA GLY A 59 7.87 8.09 8.07
C GLY A 59 7.59 8.57 6.65
N GLN A 60 8.49 9.42 6.13
CA GLN A 60 8.32 10.06 4.81
C GLN A 60 8.26 9.05 3.66
N LYS A 61 8.89 7.89 3.85
CA LYS A 61 8.92 6.80 2.89
C LYS A 61 7.79 5.79 3.09
N LEU A 62 6.93 6.00 4.09
CA LEU A 62 5.86 5.09 4.49
C LEU A 62 6.38 3.67 4.77
N SER A 63 7.62 3.56 5.25
CA SER A 63 8.39 2.31 5.40
C SER A 63 8.84 2.01 6.81
N ASP A 64 8.62 2.93 7.75
CA ASP A 64 9.40 2.95 8.99
C ASP A 64 8.83 2.02 10.09
N ASN A 65 7.98 1.03 9.75
CA ASN A 65 7.38 0.05 10.66
C ASN A 65 7.02 -1.30 9.97
N GLN A 66 6.59 -2.31 10.75
CA GLN A 66 6.47 -3.74 10.37
C GLN A 66 5.52 -4.11 9.20
N SER A 67 4.69 -3.19 8.71
CA SER A 67 3.90 -3.36 7.48
C SER A 67 3.86 -2.05 6.71
N PHE A 68 4.38 -2.01 5.47
CA PHE A 68 4.47 -0.80 4.67
C PHE A 68 3.69 -0.90 3.35
N CYS A 69 3.23 0.24 2.83
CA CYS A 69 2.43 0.31 1.59
C CYS A 69 3.11 -0.48 0.47
N VAL A 70 4.44 -0.38 0.38
CA VAL A 70 5.23 -1.01 -0.68
C VAL A 70 5.32 -2.54 -0.58
N GLN A 71 5.02 -3.14 0.58
CA GLN A 71 5.04 -4.59 0.78
C GLN A 71 3.84 -5.28 0.10
N CYS A 72 2.72 -4.57 -0.03
CA CYS A 72 1.52 -5.05 -0.70
C CYS A 72 1.30 -4.38 -2.06
N HIS A 73 1.61 -3.08 -2.20
CA HIS A 73 1.38 -2.31 -3.43
C HIS A 73 2.60 -2.26 -4.37
N LEU A 74 3.81 -2.56 -3.90
CA LEU A 74 5.00 -2.82 -4.74
C LEU A 74 5.40 -4.29 -4.74
N LYS A 75 4.48 -5.20 -4.37
CA LYS A 75 4.71 -6.65 -4.47
C LYS A 75 4.86 -7.15 -5.92
N GLN A 76 4.69 -6.26 -6.90
CA GLN A 76 5.18 -6.46 -8.25
C GLN A 76 6.62 -5.92 -8.32
N THR A 77 7.60 -6.79 -8.59
CA THR A 77 9.00 -6.40 -8.80
C THR A 77 9.21 -5.49 -10.01
N ARG A 78 8.14 -5.16 -10.74
CA ARG A 78 8.11 -4.43 -11.99
C ARG A 78 6.81 -3.61 -12.09
N PRO A 79 6.79 -2.52 -12.87
CA PRO A 79 5.57 -1.76 -13.14
C PRO A 79 4.42 -2.63 -13.66
N ILE A 80 3.18 -2.22 -13.44
CA ILE A 80 1.97 -2.91 -13.95
C ILE A 80 1.95 -3.01 -15.49
N SER A 81 2.65 -2.10 -16.17
CA SER A 81 2.87 -2.14 -17.62
C SER A 81 3.81 -3.27 -18.03
N TYR A 82 4.74 -3.70 -17.18
CA TYR A 82 5.79 -4.64 -17.56
C TYR A 82 5.23 -5.99 -18.05
N PRO A 83 5.76 -6.55 -19.16
CA PRO A 83 6.94 -6.12 -19.92
C PRO A 83 6.67 -5.02 -20.95
N HIS A 84 5.45 -4.52 -21.05
CA HIS A 84 5.09 -3.45 -21.98
C HIS A 84 5.65 -2.10 -21.50
N PRO A 85 5.85 -1.15 -22.43
CA PRO A 85 6.29 0.20 -22.10
C PRO A 85 5.30 0.93 -21.19
N ASP A 86 5.77 1.94 -20.45
CA ASP A 86 4.94 2.68 -19.47
C ASP A 86 3.69 3.32 -20.08
N TYR A 87 3.76 3.73 -21.35
CA TYR A 87 2.63 4.30 -22.07
C TYR A 87 1.51 3.28 -22.37
N TRP A 88 1.72 1.99 -22.12
CA TRP A 88 0.74 0.92 -22.38
C TRP A 88 -0.53 1.09 -21.55
N ILE A 89 -0.40 1.60 -20.33
CA ILE A 89 -1.51 1.88 -19.41
C ILE A 89 -1.94 3.36 -19.40
N ASP A 90 -1.24 4.24 -20.13
CA ASP A 90 -1.58 5.65 -20.20
C ASP A 90 -2.72 5.88 -21.20
N PHE A 91 -3.94 6.12 -20.69
CA PHE A 91 -5.12 6.34 -21.53
C PHE A 91 -5.01 7.59 -22.44
N LYS A 92 -4.09 8.52 -22.17
CA LYS A 92 -3.83 9.69 -23.02
C LYS A 92 -2.87 9.40 -24.17
N SER A 93 -2.11 8.30 -24.09
CA SER A 93 -1.21 7.87 -25.15
C SER A 93 -1.97 7.28 -26.33
N ASP A 94 -1.61 7.67 -27.55
CA ASP A 94 -2.09 7.05 -28.79
C ASP A 94 -1.52 5.64 -29.03
N LYS A 95 -0.60 5.19 -28.16
CA LYS A 95 0.07 3.89 -28.19
C LYS A 95 -0.31 2.98 -27.01
N ASN A 96 -1.37 3.32 -26.28
CA ASN A 96 -1.84 2.48 -25.18
C ASN A 96 -2.46 1.16 -25.69
N HIS A 97 -2.73 0.24 -24.76
CA HIS A 97 -3.32 -1.06 -25.09
C HIS A 97 -4.68 -0.96 -25.80
N GLY A 98 -5.50 0.04 -25.45
CA GLY A 98 -6.78 0.28 -26.13
C GLY A 98 -6.60 0.68 -27.59
N ALA A 99 -5.63 1.56 -27.87
CA ALA A 99 -5.25 1.93 -29.23
C ALA A 99 -4.70 0.72 -30.01
N PHE A 100 -3.89 -0.11 -29.37
CA PHE A 100 -3.38 -1.35 -29.95
C PHE A 100 -4.50 -2.33 -30.30
N VAL A 101 -5.43 -2.59 -29.38
CA VAL A 101 -6.61 -3.47 -29.60
C VAL A 101 -7.45 -2.96 -30.77
N LYS A 102 -7.68 -1.64 -30.85
CA LYS A 102 -8.42 -1.01 -31.94
C LYS A 102 -7.74 -1.18 -33.30
N GLN A 103 -6.41 -1.17 -33.34
CA GLN A 103 -5.62 -1.29 -34.56
C GLN A 103 -5.37 -2.75 -34.99
N ASN A 104 -5.42 -3.70 -34.07
CA ASN A 104 -5.00 -5.08 -34.31
C ASN A 104 -6.13 -6.08 -34.06
N ALA A 105 -7.22 -6.02 -34.81
CA ALA A 105 -8.29 -7.05 -34.84
C ALA A 105 -8.90 -7.45 -33.47
N GLY A 106 -8.81 -6.59 -32.45
CA GLY A 106 -9.40 -6.82 -31.14
C GLY A 106 -8.51 -7.58 -30.14
N GLN A 107 -9.12 -8.01 -29.04
CA GLN A 107 -8.41 -8.60 -27.89
C GLN A 107 -7.72 -9.94 -28.21
N LEU A 108 -8.15 -10.63 -29.27
CA LEU A 108 -7.56 -11.92 -29.67
C LEU A 108 -6.09 -11.79 -30.09
N THR A 109 -5.65 -10.61 -30.53
CA THR A 109 -4.23 -10.38 -30.88
C THR A 109 -3.30 -10.54 -29.69
N CYS A 110 -3.77 -10.37 -28.45
CA CYS A 110 -2.97 -10.62 -27.26
C CYS A 110 -2.48 -12.09 -27.21
N ASN A 111 -3.29 -13.03 -27.71
CA ASN A 111 -2.94 -14.46 -27.72
C ASN A 111 -1.71 -14.78 -28.57
N ASN A 112 -1.32 -13.90 -29.49
CA ASN A 112 -0.13 -14.07 -30.32
C ASN A 112 1.17 -14.06 -29.50
N CYS A 113 1.16 -13.42 -28.33
CA CYS A 113 2.31 -13.36 -27.43
C CYS A 113 2.01 -13.96 -26.04
N HIS A 114 0.74 -14.02 -25.64
CA HIS A 114 0.32 -14.50 -24.32
C HIS A 114 -0.13 -15.96 -24.30
N GLU A 115 -0.02 -16.70 -25.42
CA GLU A 115 -0.39 -18.14 -25.50
C GLU A 115 -1.81 -18.46 -24.98
N GLY A 116 -2.74 -17.51 -25.08
CA GLY A 116 -4.11 -17.62 -24.54
C GLY A 116 -4.21 -17.39 -23.02
N GLN A 117 -3.10 -17.09 -22.35
CA GLN A 117 -2.99 -16.91 -20.90
C GLN A 117 -3.04 -15.42 -20.50
N ASN A 118 -4.07 -14.70 -20.97
CA ASN A 118 -4.26 -13.27 -20.66
C ASN A 118 -4.55 -12.98 -19.17
N GLU A 119 -4.66 -14.01 -18.34
CA GLU A 119 -4.96 -13.95 -16.91
C GLU A 119 -3.71 -13.92 -16.02
N GLN A 120 -2.52 -14.12 -16.59
CA GLN A 120 -1.27 -14.21 -15.83
C GLN A 120 -0.61 -12.84 -15.60
N ALA A 121 -1.00 -11.84 -16.39
CA ALA A 121 -0.84 -10.43 -16.07
C ALA A 121 -2.12 -9.92 -15.39
N THR A 122 -2.13 -8.68 -14.88
CA THR A 122 -3.35 -8.02 -14.40
C THR A 122 -4.48 -8.19 -15.43
N PRO A 123 -5.51 -9.01 -15.18
CA PRO A 123 -6.55 -9.29 -16.16
C PRO A 123 -7.30 -8.03 -16.58
N CYS A 124 -7.84 -8.00 -17.80
CA CYS A 124 -8.63 -6.86 -18.30
C CYS A 124 -9.73 -6.47 -17.29
N ALA A 125 -10.38 -7.46 -16.69
CA ALA A 125 -11.44 -7.28 -15.70
C ALA A 125 -11.00 -6.55 -14.42
N ASN A 126 -9.71 -6.54 -14.10
CA ASN A 126 -9.21 -5.80 -12.94
C ASN A 126 -9.23 -4.28 -13.14
N CYS A 127 -9.28 -3.81 -14.40
CA CYS A 127 -9.34 -2.39 -14.73
C CYS A 127 -10.62 -2.00 -15.52
N HIS A 128 -11.23 -2.94 -16.24
CA HIS A 128 -12.43 -2.75 -17.06
C HIS A 128 -13.64 -3.47 -16.46
N ILE A 129 -14.04 -3.07 -15.26
CA ILE A 129 -15.19 -3.63 -14.55
C ILE A 129 -16.48 -3.21 -15.27
N GLY A 130 -17.30 -4.17 -15.70
CA GLY A 130 -18.64 -3.92 -16.28
C GLY A 130 -18.69 -3.65 -17.79
N SER A 131 -17.69 -4.09 -18.54
CA SER A 131 -17.68 -4.07 -20.02
C SER A 131 -18.28 -5.34 -20.62
#